data_AF-A0A9E5MY25-F1
#
_entry.id   AF-A0A9E5MY25-F1
#
_cell.length_a   1.000
_cell.length_b   1.000
_cell.length_c   1.000
_cell.angle_alpha   90.00
_cell.angle_beta   90.00
_cell.angle_gamma   90.00
#
_symmetry.space_group_name_H-M   'P 1'
#
loop_
_entity.id
_entity.type
_entity.pdbx_description
1 polymer ?
#
loop_
_entity_poly.entity_id
_entity_poly.type
_entity_poly.pdbx_seq_one_letter_code
_entity_poly.pdbx_strand_id
1 'polypeptide(L)'
;ECINCQLCENACPYGAIQKPTVPLSNHQRRQDKKHFVAVLCLVPIGVIAGALIGSFLGEPLARWNPDVRLAEQLLAEQLGTAEATDATDAFRSAGGDPKQAYLAASQLQQRARLLAIWIGVWVGLVVGVKLIQLSLRRQRDEHRANRSGCVACGRCFQYCPVEQVRRGNISHVSEMVQLDPP
;
A
#
# COMPACT_ATOMS: atom_id res chain seq x y z
N GLU A 1 -18.43 29.47 1.45
CA GLU A 1 -18.32 28.57 2.62
C GLU A 1 -19.64 27.84 2.79
N CYS A 2 -19.66 26.53 3.06
CA CYS A 2 -20.89 25.74 3.19
C CYS A 2 -21.41 25.77 4.64
N ILE A 3 -22.70 26.01 4.85
CA ILE A 3 -23.32 26.05 6.19
C ILE A 3 -24.09 24.77 6.55
N ASN A 4 -23.92 23.68 5.80
CA ASN A 4 -24.56 22.38 6.05
C ASN A 4 -26.10 22.36 6.19
N CYS A 5 -26.78 23.29 5.50
CA CYS A 5 -28.25 23.41 5.52
C CYS A 5 -29.02 22.30 4.77
N GLN A 6 -28.34 21.38 4.07
CA GLN A 6 -28.93 20.24 3.33
C GLN A 6 -29.88 20.57 2.16
N LEU A 7 -30.25 21.84 1.92
CA LEU A 7 -31.13 22.25 0.81
C LEU A 7 -30.63 21.78 -0.58
N CYS A 8 -29.31 21.78 -0.78
CA CYS A 8 -28.72 21.38 -2.06
C CYS A 8 -28.81 19.88 -2.37
N GLU A 9 -29.08 19.03 -1.37
CA GLU A 9 -29.13 17.57 -1.52
C GLU A 9 -30.25 17.14 -2.46
N ASN A 10 -31.48 17.60 -2.18
CA ASN A 10 -32.67 17.26 -2.96
C ASN A 10 -32.75 18.01 -4.30
N ALA A 11 -31.98 19.09 -4.46
CA ALA A 11 -31.95 19.88 -5.68
C ALA A 11 -31.12 19.24 -6.81
N CYS A 12 -30.25 18.28 -6.49
CA CYS A 12 -29.36 17.68 -7.48
C CYS A 12 -30.06 16.55 -8.24
N PRO A 13 -30.38 16.70 -9.54
CA PRO A 13 -31.07 15.65 -10.30
C PRO A 13 -30.20 14.41 -10.52
N TYR A 14 -28.87 14.55 -10.38
CA TYR A 14 -27.90 13.47 -10.55
C TYR A 14 -27.45 12.87 -9.22
N GLY A 15 -27.98 13.33 -8.08
CA GLY A 15 -27.57 12.86 -6.75
C GLY A 15 -26.08 13.06 -6.46
N ALA A 16 -25.44 14.03 -7.10
CA ALA A 16 -23.99 14.21 -7.06
C ALA A 16 -23.48 14.94 -5.79
N ILE A 17 -24.36 15.28 -4.83
CA ILE A 17 -23.98 15.98 -3.60
C ILE A 17 -23.57 14.95 -2.54
N GLN A 18 -22.31 15.00 -2.10
CA GLN A 18 -21.80 14.15 -1.02
C GLN A 18 -22.16 14.75 0.33
N LYS A 19 -22.80 13.95 1.19
CA LYS A 19 -23.14 14.31 2.57
C LYS A 19 -21.87 14.41 3.44
N PRO A 20 -21.88 15.27 4.47
CA PRO A 20 -20.84 15.26 5.49
C PRO A 20 -20.85 13.91 6.20
N THR A 21 -19.66 13.45 6.59
CA THR A 21 -19.54 12.25 7.41
C THR A 21 -20.09 12.55 8.80
N VAL A 22 -21.03 11.73 9.28
CA VAL A 22 -21.63 11.89 10.62
C VAL A 22 -20.53 11.96 11.68
N PRO A 23 -20.56 12.95 12.59
CA PRO A 23 -19.55 13.06 13.64
C PRO A 23 -19.58 11.80 14.51
N LEU A 24 -18.48 11.05 14.50
CA LEU A 24 -18.37 9.83 15.29
C LEU A 24 -18.42 10.17 16.79
N SER A 25 -19.13 9.33 17.54
CA SER A 25 -19.14 9.42 19.01
C SER A 25 -17.73 9.20 19.57
N ASN A 26 -17.46 9.72 20.78
CA ASN A 26 -16.15 9.59 21.42
C ASN A 26 -15.67 8.13 21.52
N HIS A 27 -16.60 7.19 21.73
CA HIS A 27 -16.30 5.75 21.75
C HIS A 27 -15.82 5.24 20.39
N GLN A 28 -16.51 5.60 19.31
CA GLN A 28 -16.16 5.20 17.94
C GLN A 28 -14.84 5.82 17.48
N ARG A 29 -14.57 7.10 17.82
CA ARG A 29 -13.26 7.74 17.57
C ARG A 29 -12.12 7.00 18.26
N ARG A 30 -12.33 6.52 19.49
CA ARG A 30 -11.31 5.78 20.23
C ARG A 30 -11.07 4.40 19.62
N GLN A 31 -12.12 3.76 19.09
CA GLN A 31 -12.01 2.51 18.36
C GLN A 31 -11.23 2.71 17.05
N ASP A 32 -11.57 3.70 16.23
CA ASP A 32 -10.85 4.02 14.99
C ASP A 32 -9.37 4.32 15.25
N LYS A 33 -9.04 5.05 16.32
CA LYS A 33 -7.65 5.25 16.75
C LYS A 33 -6.94 3.94 17.09
N LYS A 34 -7.60 3.01 17.78
CA LYS A 34 -7.03 1.68 18.07
C LYS A 34 -6.78 0.89 16.79
N HIS A 35 -7.71 0.92 15.84
CA HIS A 35 -7.53 0.27 14.53
C HIS A 35 -6.37 0.89 13.76
N PHE A 36 -6.26 2.21 13.75
CA PHE A 36 -5.14 2.90 13.10
C PHE A 36 -3.79 2.54 13.73
N VAL A 37 -3.69 2.54 15.07
CA VAL A 37 -2.48 2.12 15.79
C VAL A 37 -2.17 0.64 15.52
N ALA A 38 -3.18 -0.23 15.48
CA ALA A 38 -2.98 -1.64 15.15
C ALA A 38 -2.41 -1.81 13.74
N VAL A 39 -2.93 -1.10 12.73
CA VAL A 39 -2.40 -1.11 11.35
C VAL A 39 -0.99 -0.55 11.30
N LEU A 40 -0.71 0.52 12.04
CA LEU A 40 0.63 1.10 12.14
C LEU A 40 1.65 0.11 12.72
N CYS A 41 1.28 -0.65 13.75
CA CYS A 41 2.11 -1.71 14.31
C CYS A 41 2.24 -2.92 13.38
N LEU A 42 1.26 -3.16 12.50
CA LEU A 42 1.30 -4.26 11.54
C LEU A 42 2.31 -4.00 10.41
N VAL A 43 2.61 -2.74 10.09
CA VAL A 43 3.60 -2.38 9.07
C VAL A 43 5.01 -2.90 9.37
N PRO A 44 5.64 -2.63 10.53
CA PRO A 44 6.96 -3.17 10.84
C PRO A 44 6.92 -4.71 10.92
N ILE A 45 5.83 -5.30 11.41
CA ILE A 45 5.65 -6.76 11.44
C ILE A 45 5.66 -7.31 10.01
N GLY A 46 4.95 -6.68 9.08
CA GLY A 46 4.91 -7.06 7.67
C GLY A 46 6.27 -6.94 6.98
N VAL A 47 7.05 -5.90 7.32
CA VAL A 47 8.43 -5.73 6.82
C VAL A 47 9.34 -6.84 7.34
N ILE A 48 9.28 -7.15 8.64
CA ILE A 48 10.08 -8.24 9.22
C ILE A 48 9.69 -9.58 8.61
N ALA A 49 8.38 -9.85 8.48
CA ALA A 49 7.88 -11.07 7.83
C ALA A 49 8.34 -11.15 6.37
N GLY A 50 8.27 -10.05 5.61
CA GLY A 50 8.76 -9.97 4.24
C GLY A 50 10.27 -10.22 4.13
N ALA A 51 11.07 -9.67 5.04
CA ALA A 51 12.52 -9.91 5.09
C ALA A 51 12.85 -11.37 5.41
N LEU A 52 12.14 -11.99 6.36
CA LEU A 52 12.28 -13.41 6.69
C LEU A 52 11.90 -14.30 5.52
N ILE A 53 10.75 -14.05 4.90
CA ILE A 53 10.32 -14.78 3.71
C ILE A 53 11.36 -14.62 2.58
N GLY A 54 11.84 -13.40 2.35
CA GLY A 54 12.89 -13.11 1.38
C GLY A 54 14.20 -13.85 1.66
N SER A 55 14.63 -13.94 2.92
CA SER A 55 15.86 -14.68 3.27
C SER A 55 15.70 -16.19 3.06
N PHE A 56 14.52 -16.75 3.32
CA PHE A 56 14.20 -18.15 3.03
C PHE A 56 14.16 -18.43 1.52
N LEU A 57 13.62 -17.53 0.71
CA LEU A 57 13.58 -17.70 -0.76
C LEU A 57 14.92 -17.43 -1.45
N GLY A 58 15.83 -16.65 -0.86
CA GLY A 58 17.12 -16.32 -1.48
C GLY A 58 18.01 -17.55 -1.74
N GLU A 59 17.90 -18.58 -0.92
CA GLU A 59 18.68 -19.82 -1.02
C GLU A 59 18.24 -20.75 -2.17
N PRO A 60 16.93 -21.09 -2.35
CA PRO A 60 16.47 -21.78 -3.54
C PRO A 60 16.63 -20.95 -4.83
N LEU A 61 16.55 -19.62 -4.76
CA LEU A 61 16.76 -18.77 -5.95
C LEU A 61 18.20 -18.84 -6.46
N ALA A 62 19.19 -18.94 -5.57
CA ALA A 62 20.59 -19.08 -5.96
C ALA A 62 20.87 -20.40 -6.70
N ARG A 63 20.16 -21.48 -6.34
CA ARG A 63 20.27 -22.80 -6.97
C ARG A 63 19.76 -22.85 -8.42
N TRP A 64 19.07 -21.81 -8.89
CA TRP A 64 18.72 -21.71 -10.31
C TRP A 64 19.91 -21.35 -11.18
N ASN A 65 20.99 -20.79 -10.61
CA ASN A 65 22.19 -20.49 -11.36
C ASN A 65 23.02 -21.78 -11.58
N PRO A 66 23.43 -22.09 -12.82
CA PRO A 66 24.24 -23.27 -13.14
C PRO A 66 25.57 -23.31 -12.37
N ASP A 67 26.19 -22.17 -12.07
CA ASP A 67 27.47 -22.09 -11.35
C ASP A 67 27.33 -22.57 -9.90
N VAL A 68 26.19 -22.28 -9.27
CA VAL A 68 25.90 -22.70 -7.89
C VAL A 68 25.61 -24.20 -7.86
N ARG A 69 24.87 -24.71 -8.85
CA ARG A 69 24.61 -26.16 -8.97
C ARG A 69 25.89 -26.95 -9.20
N LEU A 70 26.80 -26.44 -10.03
CA LEU A 70 28.11 -27.06 -10.25
C LEU A 70 28.92 -27.10 -8.94
N ALA A 71 28.94 -26.00 -8.19
CA ALA A 71 29.63 -25.94 -6.90
C ALA A 71 29.01 -26.88 -5.85
N GLU A 72 27.69 -26.95 -5.73
CA GLU A 72 27.01 -27.91 -4.84
C GLU A 72 27.33 -29.36 -5.22
N GLN A 73 27.39 -29.68 -6.53
CA GLN A 73 27.73 -31.01 -7.01
C GLN A 73 29.20 -31.38 -6.71
N LEU A 74 30.15 -30.47 -6.96
CA LEU A 74 31.56 -30.67 -6.61
C LEU A 74 31.75 -30.94 -5.10
N LEU A 75 30.96 -30.27 -4.26
CA LEU A 75 30.98 -30.48 -2.81
C LEU A 75 30.38 -31.85 -2.43
N ALA A 76 29.27 -32.25 -3.04
CA ALA A 76 28.64 -33.54 -2.82
C ALA A 76 29.55 -34.71 -3.24
N GLU A 77 30.27 -34.57 -4.35
CA GLU A 77 31.29 -35.52 -4.79
C GLU A 77 32.46 -35.60 -3.78
N GLN A 78 32.94 -34.47 -3.27
CA GLN A 78 34.02 -34.45 -2.25
C GLN A 78 33.60 -35.10 -0.93
N LEU A 79 32.32 -34.95 -0.56
CA LEU A 79 31.74 -35.58 0.64
C LEU A 79 31.38 -37.06 0.43
N GLY A 80 31.53 -37.57 -0.80
CA GLY A 80 31.18 -38.95 -1.17
C GLY A 80 29.67 -39.22 -1.16
N THR A 81 28.85 -38.17 -1.20
CA THR A 81 27.38 -38.27 -1.19
C THR A 81 26.76 -38.28 -2.59
N ALA A 82 27.56 -37.97 -3.63
CA ALA A 82 27.16 -38.00 -5.02
C ALA A 82 28.29 -38.52 -5.93
N GLU A 83 27.92 -39.10 -7.08
CA GLU A 83 28.88 -39.53 -8.11
C GLU A 83 29.27 -38.37 -9.05
N ALA A 84 30.43 -38.54 -9.69
CA ALA A 84 30.92 -37.64 -10.71
C ALA A 84 29.91 -37.52 -11.87
N THR A 85 29.64 -36.29 -12.29
CA THR A 85 28.74 -35.98 -13.41
C THR A 85 29.54 -35.42 -14.58
N ASP A 86 29.06 -35.57 -15.81
CA ASP A 86 29.70 -35.01 -17.02
C ASP A 86 30.08 -33.53 -16.87
N ALA A 87 29.27 -32.74 -16.15
CA ALA A 87 29.54 -31.33 -15.88
C ALA A 87 30.76 -31.10 -14.98
N THR A 88 30.96 -31.94 -13.95
CA THR A 88 32.11 -31.84 -13.04
C THR A 88 33.38 -32.42 -13.67
N ASP A 89 33.25 -33.44 -14.52
CA ASP A 89 34.36 -33.98 -15.31
C ASP A 89 34.81 -33.01 -16.42
N ALA A 90 33.89 -32.33 -17.09
CA ALA A 90 34.21 -31.25 -18.02
C ALA A 90 34.92 -30.08 -17.32
N PHE A 91 34.49 -29.71 -16.11
CA PHE A 91 35.13 -28.65 -15.33
C PHE A 91 36.54 -29.02 -14.88
N ARG A 92 36.75 -30.27 -14.43
CA ARG A 92 38.07 -30.79 -14.04
C ARG A 92 39.02 -30.92 -15.24
N SER A 93 38.54 -31.44 -16.36
CA SER A 93 39.34 -31.59 -17.58
C SER A 93 39.74 -30.24 -18.21
N ALA A 94 38.93 -29.19 -18.01
CA ALA A 94 39.28 -27.81 -18.37
C ALA A 94 40.32 -27.16 -17.43
N GLY A 95 40.77 -27.85 -16.37
CA GLY A 95 41.76 -27.34 -15.40
C GLY A 95 41.17 -26.37 -14.37
N GLY A 96 39.86 -26.40 -14.14
CA GLY A 96 39.20 -25.53 -13.17
C GLY A 96 39.62 -25.80 -11.73
N ASP A 97 39.88 -24.74 -10.95
CA ASP A 97 40.14 -24.85 -9.51
C ASP A 97 38.82 -24.93 -8.74
N PRO A 98 38.51 -26.03 -8.03
CA PRO A 98 37.28 -26.17 -7.26
C PRO A 98 37.15 -25.11 -6.16
N LYS A 99 38.26 -24.59 -5.63
CA LYS A 99 38.21 -23.51 -4.62
C LYS A 99 37.65 -22.21 -5.20
N GLN A 100 37.99 -21.90 -6.45
CA GLN A 100 37.46 -20.72 -7.13
C GLN A 100 35.96 -20.87 -7.42
N ALA A 101 35.51 -22.08 -7.79
CA ALA A 101 34.10 -22.37 -7.98
C ALA A 101 33.27 -22.16 -6.70
N TYR A 102 33.77 -22.60 -5.54
CA TYR A 102 33.10 -22.37 -4.25
C TYR A 102 33.04 -20.89 -3.86
N LEU A 103 34.12 -20.14 -4.09
CA LEU A 103 34.15 -18.70 -3.82
C LEU A 103 33.16 -17.95 -4.72
N ALA A 104 33.09 -18.29 -6.01
CA ALA A 104 32.13 -17.69 -6.94
C ALA A 104 30.67 -18.00 -6.54
N ALA A 105 30.38 -19.26 -6.22
CA ALA A 105 29.04 -19.68 -5.80
C ALA A 105 28.59 -19.01 -4.49
N SER A 106 29.46 -18.93 -3.49
CA SER A 106 29.14 -18.29 -2.21
C SER A 106 28.89 -16.78 -2.35
N GLN A 107 29.67 -16.08 -3.17
CA GLN A 107 29.44 -14.66 -3.47
C GLN A 107 28.08 -14.44 -4.16
N LEU A 108 27.73 -15.31 -5.11
CA LEU A 108 26.45 -15.21 -5.80
C LEU A 108 25.28 -15.51 -4.87
N GLN A 109 25.39 -16.54 -4.03
CA GLN A 109 24.35 -16.89 -3.05
C GLN A 109 24.13 -15.78 -2.01
N GLN A 110 25.21 -15.14 -1.54
CA GLN A 110 25.11 -13.99 -0.64
C GLN A 110 24.41 -12.80 -1.32
N ARG A 111 24.76 -12.49 -2.57
CA ARG A 111 24.11 -11.42 -3.35
C ARG A 111 22.63 -11.74 -3.57
N ALA A 112 22.30 -12.96 -3.96
CA ALA A 112 20.93 -13.40 -4.15
C ALA A 112 20.11 -13.29 -2.86
N ARG A 113 20.67 -13.71 -1.70
CA ARG A 113 20.02 -13.57 -0.40
C ARG A 113 19.78 -12.09 -0.03
N LEU A 114 20.78 -11.23 -0.23
CA LEU A 114 20.64 -9.80 0.04
C LEU A 114 19.55 -9.17 -0.84
N LEU A 115 19.54 -9.46 -2.14
CA LEU A 115 18.52 -8.96 -3.06
C LEU A 115 17.13 -9.46 -2.68
N ALA A 116 16.99 -10.73 -2.32
CA ALA A 116 15.71 -11.31 -1.91
C ALA A 116 15.18 -10.67 -0.61
N ILE A 117 16.06 -10.38 0.36
CA ILE A 117 15.69 -9.64 1.57
C ILE A 117 15.22 -8.22 1.22
N TRP A 118 15.98 -7.50 0.37
CA TRP A 118 15.61 -6.14 -0.05
C TRP A 118 14.26 -6.09 -0.77
N ILE A 119 13.99 -7.06 -1.66
CA ILE A 119 12.69 -7.20 -2.33
C ILE A 119 11.58 -7.49 -1.30
N GLY A 120 11.82 -8.41 -0.37
CA GLY A 120 10.85 -8.74 0.69
C GLY A 120 10.49 -7.54 1.58
N VAL A 121 11.50 -6.76 1.97
CA VAL A 121 11.33 -5.49 2.71
C VAL A 121 10.50 -4.49 1.89
N TRP A 122 10.83 -4.31 0.62
CA TRP A 122 10.12 -3.40 -0.27
C TRP A 122 8.64 -3.78 -0.43
N VAL A 123 8.35 -5.06 -0.66
CA VAL A 123 6.97 -5.57 -0.74
C VAL A 123 6.22 -5.35 0.57
N GLY A 124 6.83 -5.70 1.71
CA GLY A 124 6.22 -5.48 3.03
C GLY A 124 5.91 -4.00 3.29
N LEU A 125 6.80 -3.10 2.88
CA LEU A 125 6.63 -1.65 2.99
C LEU A 125 5.50 -1.13 2.09
N VAL A 126 5.44 -1.55 0.82
CA VAL A 126 4.38 -1.14 -0.12
C VAL A 126 3.01 -1.59 0.39
N VAL A 127 2.90 -2.84 0.85
CA VAL A 127 1.65 -3.36 1.43
C VAL A 127 1.28 -2.58 2.69
N GLY A 128 2.23 -2.32 3.59
CA GLY A 128 2.01 -1.53 4.80
C GLY A 128 1.50 -0.12 4.50
N VAL A 129 2.14 0.60 3.57
CA VAL A 129 1.72 1.95 3.15
C VAL A 129 0.31 1.93 2.55
N LYS A 130 -0.01 0.92 1.73
CA LYS A 130 -1.36 0.78 1.15
C LYS A 130 -2.42 0.51 2.23
N LEU A 131 -2.12 -0.33 3.22
CA LEU A 131 -3.02 -0.58 4.34
C LEU A 131 -3.26 0.69 5.17
N ILE A 132 -2.21 1.48 5.44
CA ILE A 132 -2.35 2.79 6.09
C ILE A 132 -3.23 3.72 5.25
N GLN A 133 -2.98 3.80 3.95
CA GLN A 133 -3.75 4.64 3.03
C GLN A 133 -5.24 4.28 3.00
N LEU A 134 -5.57 2.98 3.06
CA LEU A 134 -6.95 2.49 3.13
C LEU A 134 -7.59 2.67 4.51
N SER A 135 -6.78 2.62 5.58
CA SER A 135 -7.24 2.83 6.96
C SER A 135 -7.52 4.32 7.26
N LEU A 136 -6.85 5.23 6.55
CA LEU A 136 -7.09 6.67 6.65
C LEU A 136 -8.50 7.02 6.11
N ARG A 137 -9.46 7.10 7.02
CA ARG A 137 -10.78 7.67 6.72
C ARG A 137 -10.64 9.17 6.44
N ARG A 138 -11.06 9.58 5.24
CA ARG A 138 -11.17 10.98 4.89
C ARG A 138 -12.49 11.54 5.42
N GLN A 139 -12.41 12.31 6.50
CA GLN A 139 -13.56 13.01 7.05
C GLN A 139 -14.01 14.11 6.07
N ARG A 140 -15.33 14.25 5.89
CA ARG A 140 -15.94 15.35 5.13
C ARG A 140 -16.81 16.15 6.09
N ASP A 141 -16.43 17.40 6.31
CA ASP A 141 -17.14 18.27 7.25
C ASP A 141 -18.27 19.07 6.58
N GLU A 142 -18.26 19.13 5.24
CA GLU A 142 -19.19 19.93 4.45
C GLU A 142 -19.86 19.12 3.34
N HIS A 143 -21.05 19.55 2.93
CA HIS A 143 -21.68 19.09 1.70
C HIS A 143 -20.85 19.55 0.49
N ARG A 144 -20.39 18.61 -0.34
CA ARG A 144 -19.59 18.92 -1.53
C ARG A 144 -20.11 18.19 -2.76
N ALA A 145 -20.09 18.87 -3.90
CA ALA A 145 -20.39 18.25 -5.19
C ALA A 145 -19.28 17.24 -5.55
N ASN A 146 -19.67 16.02 -5.89
CA ASN A 146 -18.77 14.97 -6.33
C ASN A 146 -18.20 15.33 -7.70
N ARG A 147 -16.88 15.44 -7.81
CA ARG A 147 -16.21 15.81 -9.06
C ARG A 147 -16.42 14.78 -10.18
N SER A 148 -16.62 13.51 -9.87
CA SER A 148 -16.86 12.47 -10.89
C SER A 148 -18.32 12.33 -11.31
N GLY A 149 -19.28 12.76 -10.47
CA GLY A 149 -20.71 12.63 -10.74
C GLY A 149 -21.41 13.96 -11.09
N CYS A 150 -20.74 15.10 -10.88
CA CYS A 150 -21.30 16.41 -11.13
C CYS A 150 -21.04 16.85 -12.59
N VAL A 151 -22.12 17.08 -13.34
CA VAL A 151 -22.07 17.62 -14.71
C VAL A 151 -22.02 19.16 -14.75
N ALA A 152 -21.77 19.80 -13.62
CA ALA A 152 -21.68 21.27 -13.49
C ALA A 152 -22.89 22.08 -13.99
N CYS A 153 -24.11 21.50 -14.01
CA CYS A 153 -25.34 22.18 -14.43
C CYS A 153 -25.74 23.38 -13.55
N GLY A 154 -25.16 23.51 -12.35
CA GLY A 154 -25.35 24.67 -11.47
C GLY A 154 -26.70 24.75 -10.75
N ARG A 155 -27.62 23.78 -10.91
CA ARG A 155 -28.95 23.81 -10.27
C ARG A 155 -28.89 23.91 -8.74
N CYS A 156 -27.90 23.28 -8.10
CA CYS A 156 -27.69 23.38 -6.66
C CYS A 156 -27.41 24.80 -6.16
N PHE A 157 -26.88 25.70 -7.00
CA PHE A 157 -26.62 27.10 -6.62
C PHE A 157 -27.90 27.92 -6.45
N GLN A 158 -28.99 27.55 -7.13
CA GLN A 158 -30.28 28.22 -6.96
C GLN A 158 -30.89 27.96 -5.59
N TYR A 159 -30.54 26.85 -4.94
CA TYR A 159 -31.02 26.49 -3.61
C TYR A 159 -29.99 26.77 -2.51
N CYS A 160 -28.80 27.26 -2.87
CA CYS A 160 -27.74 27.56 -1.92
C CYS A 160 -27.92 28.98 -1.36
N PRO A 161 -28.27 29.16 -0.07
CA PRO A 161 -28.56 30.49 0.46
C PRO A 161 -27.33 31.40 0.49
N VAL A 162 -26.14 30.84 0.71
CA VAL A 162 -24.87 31.61 0.68
C VAL A 162 -24.61 32.20 -0.71
N GLU A 163 -24.95 31.46 -1.77
CA GLU A 163 -24.82 31.94 -3.15
C GLU A 163 -25.93 32.96 -3.48
N GLN A 164 -27.11 32.83 -2.89
CA GLN A 164 -28.20 33.80 -3.07
C GLN A 164 -27.88 35.15 -2.41
N VAL A 165 -27.28 35.16 -1.21
CA VAL A 165 -26.73 36.38 -0.58
C VAL A 165 -25.64 36.99 -1.47
N ARG A 166 -24.72 36.16 -2.00
CA ARG A 166 -23.64 36.63 -2.89
C ARG A 166 -24.18 37.28 -4.18
N ARG A 167 -25.32 36.81 -4.69
CA ARG A 167 -25.99 37.37 -5.87
C ARG A 167 -26.88 38.58 -5.57
N GLY A 168 -27.09 38.91 -4.30
CA GLY A 168 -27.96 40.00 -3.87
C GLY A 168 -29.46 39.70 -3.94
N ASN A 169 -29.85 38.42 -4.07
CA ASN A 169 -31.25 38.02 -4.16
C ASN A 169 -31.94 37.98 -2.80
N ILE A 170 -31.16 37.83 -1.72
CA ILE A 170 -31.61 37.90 -0.32
C ILE A 170 -30.56 38.67 0.49
N SER A 171 -30.98 39.26 1.61
CA SER A 171 -30.08 40.02 2.48
C SER A 171 -29.33 39.13 3.47
N HIS A 172 -29.98 38.11 4.02
CA HIS A 172 -29.42 37.20 5.02
C HIS A 172 -29.83 35.74 4.78
N VAL A 173 -28.95 34.80 5.13
CA VAL A 173 -29.17 33.35 4.98
C VAL A 173 -30.36 32.84 5.82
N SER A 174 -30.65 33.48 6.95
CA SER A 174 -31.78 33.15 7.84
C SER A 174 -33.15 33.27 7.17
N GLU A 175 -33.25 33.96 6.03
CA GLU A 175 -34.48 34.10 5.26
C GLU A 175 -34.89 32.78 4.57
N MET A 176 -33.92 31.93 4.21
CA MET A 176 -34.16 30.65 3.53
C MET A 176 -33.96 29.43 4.43
N VAL A 177 -33.36 29.61 5.60
CA VAL A 177 -33.05 28.54 6.55
C VAL A 177 -33.42 29.03 7.94
N GLN A 178 -34.36 28.36 8.60
CA GLN A 178 -34.51 28.47 10.05
C GLN A 178 -33.27 27.84 10.68
N LEU A 179 -32.25 28.67 10.89
CA LEU A 179 -31.13 28.31 11.73
C LEU A 179 -31.67 28.33 13.15
N ASP A 180 -31.86 27.16 13.77
CA ASP A 180 -31.95 27.13 15.22
C ASP A 180 -30.67 27.79 15.77
N PRO A 181 -30.79 28.81 16.63
CA PRO A 181 -29.63 29.43 17.21
C PRO A 181 -28.84 28.38 18.03
N PRO A 182 -27.51 28.53 18.15
CA PRO A 182 -26.67 27.59 18.89
C PRO A 182 -27.06 27.47 20.36
#